data_AF-A0A9X8VKU9-F1
#
_entry.id   AF-A0A9X8VKU9-F1
#
_cell.length_a   1.000
_cell.length_b   1.000
_cell.length_c   1.000
_cell.angle_alpha   90.00
_cell.angle_beta   90.00
_cell.angle_gamma   90.00
#
_symmetry.space_group_name_H-M   'P 1'
#
loop_
_entity.id
_entity.type
_entity.pdbx_description
1 polymer ?
#
loop_
_entity_poly.entity_id
_entity_poly.type
_entity_poly.pdbx_seq_one_letter_code
_entity_poly.pdbx_strand_id
1 'polypeptide(L)' 'NGNPWEEMFYIDVQANLRADAMQKALRDLAPITRSLKVLGCYPSDTVVPVNPS' A
#
# COMPACT_ATOMS: atom_id res chain seq x y z
N ASN A 1 2.27 10.67 -25.38
CA ASN A 1 1.75 9.29 -25.47
C ASN A 1 0.93 8.99 -24.23
N GLY A 2 -0.38 9.23 -24.26
CA GLY A 2 -1.29 8.75 -23.23
C GLY A 2 -1.99 7.53 -23.79
N ASN A 3 -1.78 6.35 -23.20
CA ASN A 3 -2.58 5.17 -23.53
C ASN A 3 -3.94 5.35 -22.84
N PRO A 4 -5.04 5.55 -23.59
CA PRO A 4 -6.35 5.83 -23.01
C PRO A 4 -6.95 4.64 -22.23
N TRP A 5 -6.29 3.49 -22.24
CA TRP A 5 -6.70 2.25 -21.59
C TRP A 5 -5.98 1.99 -20.26
N GLU A 6 -5.10 2.90 -19.83
CA GLU A 6 -4.34 2.74 -18.60
C GLU A 6 -5.06 3.44 -17.45
N GLU A 7 -5.56 2.64 -16.51
CA GLU A 7 -6.15 3.13 -15.29
C GLU A 7 -5.09 3.21 -14.18
N MET A 8 -5.16 4.27 -13.37
CA MET A 8 -4.31 4.47 -12.20
C MET A 8 -5.19 4.61 -10.96
N PHE A 9 -4.86 3.84 -9.94
CA PHE A 9 -5.60 3.82 -8.67
C PHE A 9 -4.72 4.41 -7.56
N TYR A 10 -5.34 5.24 -6.72
CA TYR A 10 -4.78 5.65 -5.42
C TYR A 10 -5.57 4.93 -4.34
N ILE A 11 -4.85 4.27 -3.43
CA ILE A 11 -5.44 3.39 -2.43
C ILE A 11 -4.77 3.70 -1.09
N ASP A 12 -5.58 4.05 -0.09
CA ASP A 12 -5.17 4.07 1.30
C ASP A 12 -5.60 2.77 1.98
N VAL A 13 -4.69 2.17 2.76
CA VAL A 13 -4.94 0.94 3.50
C VAL A 13 -4.50 1.08 4.95
N GLN A 14 -5.24 0.47 5.86
CA GLN A 14 -4.83 0.35 7.27
C GLN A 14 -3.89 -0.84 7.44
N ALA A 15 -2.61 -0.65 7.12
CA ALA A 15 -1.57 -1.64 7.38
C ALA A 15 -0.19 -0.97 7.47
N ASN A 16 0.69 -1.51 8.31
CA ASN A 16 2.11 -1.16 8.24
C ASN A 16 2.76 -1.90 7.06
N LEU A 17 3.65 -1.23 6.33
CA LEU A 17 4.39 -1.88 5.23
C LEU A 17 5.18 -3.10 5.68
N ARG A 18 5.64 -3.16 6.93
CA ARG A 18 6.40 -4.30 7.47
C ARG A 18 5.52 -5.49 7.86
N ALA A 19 4.20 -5.35 7.86
CA ALA A 19 3.31 -6.45 8.19
C ALA A 19 3.36 -7.53 7.11
N ASP A 20 3.41 -8.80 7.50
CA ASP A 20 3.51 -9.93 6.58
C ASP A 20 2.36 -9.97 5.56
N ALA A 21 1.15 -9.66 6.02
CA ALA A 21 -0.03 -9.57 5.15
C ALA A 21 0.11 -8.47 4.09
N MET A 22 0.66 -7.30 4.47
CA MET A 22 0.89 -6.19 3.53
C MET A 22 1.98 -6.55 2.52
N GLN A 23 3.09 -7.14 2.99
CA GLN A 23 4.16 -7.63 2.13
C GLN A 23 3.65 -8.69 1.14
N LYS A 24 2.76 -9.59 1.57
CA LYS A 24 2.12 -10.57 0.69
C LYS A 24 1.23 -9.88 -0.35
N ALA A 25 0.37 -8.96 0.06
CA ALA A 25 -0.51 -8.24 -0.86
C ALA A 25 0.27 -7.47 -1.94
N LEU A 26 1.38 -6.79 -1.57
CA LEU A 26 2.23 -6.09 -2.53
C LEU A 26 2.88 -7.05 -3.54
N ARG A 27 3.34 -8.24 -3.09
CA ARG A 27 3.86 -9.28 -3.99
C ARG A 27 2.81 -9.81 -4.94
N ASP A 28 1.58 -9.99 -4.47
CA ASP A 28 0.47 -10.51 -5.28
C ASP A 28 -0.04 -9.45 -6.28
N LEU A 29 0.06 -8.15 -5.96
CA LEU A 29 -0.29 -7.03 -6.86
C LEU A 29 0.75 -6.78 -7.97
N ALA A 30 2.04 -6.98 -7.67
CA ALA A 30 3.13 -6.73 -8.62
C ALA A 30 2.96 -7.41 -10.00
N PRO A 31 2.56 -8.70 -10.12
CA PRO A 31 2.41 -9.35 -11.42
C PRO A 31 1.17 -8.91 -12.20
N ILE A 32 0.17 -8.29 -11.56
CA ILE A 32 -1.09 -7.87 -12.21
C ILE A 32 -1.19 -6.35 -12.44
N THR A 33 -0.12 -5.61 -12.14
CA THR A 33 -0.06 -4.15 -12.32
C THR A 33 1.13 -3.77 -13.19
N ARG A 34 1.00 -2.71 -13.99
CA ARG A 34 2.14 -2.21 -14.79
C ARG A 34 3.21 -1.55 -13.92
N SER A 35 2.77 -0.81 -12.91
CA SER A 35 3.64 -0.18 -11.93
C SER A 35 2.93 -0.12 -10.58
N LEU A 36 3.71 -0.22 -9.52
CA LEU A 36 3.25 -0.08 -8.16
C LEU A 36 4.21 0.83 -7.41
N LYS A 37 3.67 1.90 -6.80
CA LYS A 37 4.45 2.87 -6.04
C LYS A 37 3.81 3.09 -4.67
N VAL A 38 4.61 2.88 -3.63
CA VAL A 38 4.27 3.26 -2.27
C VAL A 38 4.59 4.74 -2.09
N LEU A 39 3.58 5.54 -1.75
CA LEU A 39 3.73 6.99 -1.58
C LEU A 39 3.97 7.40 -0.12
N GLY A 40 3.67 6.53 0.84
CA GLY A 40 3.90 6.76 2.26
C GLY A 40 3.43 5.59 3.12
N CYS A 41 3.95 5.53 4.33
CA CYS A 41 3.45 4.66 5.40
C CYS A 41 3.67 5.41 6.71
N TYR A 42 2.60 6.01 7.20
CA TYR A 42 2.62 6.91 8.34
C TYR A 42 1.65 6.41 9.42
N PRO A 43 1.88 6.78 10.69
CA PRO A 43 0.92 6.51 11.76
C PRO A 43 -0.46 7.08 11.41
N SER A 44 -1.51 6.32 11.71
CA SER A 44 -2.86 6.85 11.57
C SER A 44 -3.21 7.71 12.79
N ASP A 45 -3.86 8.85 12.55
CA ASP A 45 -4.39 9.71 13.62
C ASP A 45 -5.46 9.03 14.49
N THR A 46 -5.97 7.87 14.05
CA THR A 46 -6.98 7.08 14.77
C THR A 46 -6.42 5.91 15.58
N VAL A 47 -5.11 5.62 15.51
CA VAL A 47 -4.50 4.49 16.23
C VAL A 47 -3.76 5.00 17.46
N VAL A 48 -4.30 4.65 18.64
CA VAL A 48 -3.65 4.91 19.93
C VAL A 48 -2.30 4.16 19.97
N PRO A 49 -1.19 4.81 20.35
CA PRO A 49 0.11 4.14 20.41
C PRO A 49 0.03 2.91 21.31
N VAL A 50 0.40 1.75 20.75
CA VAL A 50 0.54 0.52 21.53
C VAL A 50 1.75 0.69 22.45
N ASN A 51 1.53 0.50 23.75
CA ASN A 51 2.57 0.64 24.75
C ASN A 51 3.61 -0.48 24.54
N PRO A 52 4.89 -0.18 24.29
CA PRO A 52 5.91 -1.21 24.17
C PRO A 52 6.11 -1.83 25.56
N SER A 53 5.80 -3.12 25.70
CA SER A 53 6.17 -3.93 26.87
C SER A 53 7.65 -4.30 26.80
#